data_AF-A0AAV5F0R7-F1
#
_entry.id   AF-A0AAV5F0R7-F1
#
_cell.length_a   1.000
_cell.length_b   1.000
_cell.length_c   1.000
_cell.angle_alpha   90.00
_cell.angle_beta   90.00
_cell.angle_gamma   90.00
#
_symmetry.space_group_name_H-M   'P 1'
#
loop_
_entity.id
_entity.type
_entity.pdbx_description
1 polymer ?
#
loop_
_entity_poly.entity_id
_entity_poly.type
_entity_poly.pdbx_seq_one_letter_code
_entity_poly.pdbx_strand_id
1 'polypeptide(L)'
;MWVFYMISLPLTVGMVAATLRYFAGPTVPHHVLAVVGYAWLCSLSFVVLVPTDIWTAISGNQKSDVGFFWSWSYWSTFTLAWSIVPTLQGYEDSGDFTFKERLKTSVHKNMTYYAIVGSIGLFGLVLLIIMRHDWYDLNLHHQSTMFLHLRLKFSLIKVVQATSSQMSKRDPLRPRMDTIDNMLAQMLIGDPLFKPSGGKLGENDMDYDTDEKTMATLQRQLRRAHEEYYRRKSEYMTYVMEALELEDTIRNLEQRDPNGW
;
A
#
# COMPACT_ATOMS: atom_id res chain seq x y z
N MET A 1 15.03 -5.92 -40.89
CA MET A 1 13.73 -6.19 -40.25
C MET A 1 12.94 -7.31 -40.89
N TRP A 2 12.74 -7.35 -42.21
CA TRP A 2 12.01 -8.44 -42.86
C TRP A 2 12.55 -9.85 -42.54
N VAL A 3 13.87 -10.04 -42.55
CA VAL A 3 14.50 -11.32 -42.17
C VAL A 3 14.17 -11.71 -40.71
N PHE A 4 14.14 -10.73 -39.81
CA PHE A 4 13.77 -10.96 -38.41
C PHE A 4 12.32 -11.45 -38.29
N TYR A 5 11.37 -10.85 -39.01
CA TYR A 5 9.97 -11.30 -39.02
C TYR A 5 9.81 -12.69 -39.63
N MET A 6 10.54 -12.98 -40.72
CA MET A 6 10.51 -14.30 -41.38
C MET A 6 11.00 -15.43 -40.48
N ILE A 7 11.83 -15.13 -39.47
CA ILE A 7 12.34 -16.12 -38.51
C ILE A 7 11.49 -16.13 -37.24
N SER A 8 11.20 -14.96 -36.66
CA SER A 8 10.50 -14.84 -35.37
C SER A 8 9.03 -15.24 -35.44
N LEU A 9 8.32 -14.98 -36.54
CA LEU A 9 6.90 -15.37 -36.67
C LEU A 9 6.73 -16.90 -36.76
N PRO A 10 7.43 -17.64 -37.63
CA PRO A 10 7.34 -19.10 -37.62
C PRO A 10 7.86 -19.72 -36.34
N LEU A 11 8.89 -19.13 -35.71
CA LEU A 11 9.41 -19.60 -34.43
C LEU A 11 8.36 -19.47 -33.31
N THR A 12 7.72 -18.31 -33.19
CA THR A 12 6.69 -18.07 -32.16
C THR A 12 5.46 -18.93 -32.40
N VAL A 13 4.96 -19.01 -33.63
CA VAL A 13 3.83 -19.88 -33.99
C VAL A 13 4.20 -21.36 -33.80
N GLY A 14 5.41 -21.77 -34.18
CA GLY A 14 5.92 -23.13 -34.00
C GLY A 14 6.05 -23.51 -32.53
N MET A 15 6.52 -22.59 -31.67
CA MET A 15 6.61 -22.79 -30.23
C MET A 15 5.21 -22.95 -29.62
N VAL A 16 4.24 -22.13 -30.00
CA VAL A 16 2.85 -22.29 -29.56
C VAL A 16 2.27 -23.61 -30.04
N ALA A 17 2.45 -23.96 -31.32
CA ALA A 17 1.92 -25.22 -31.86
C ALA A 17 2.55 -26.46 -31.20
N ALA A 18 3.85 -26.42 -30.92
CA ALA A 18 4.56 -27.51 -30.25
C ALA A 18 4.11 -27.68 -28.80
N THR A 19 4.00 -26.59 -28.05
CA THR A 19 3.49 -26.61 -26.68
C THR A 19 2.03 -27.04 -26.64
N LEU A 20 1.20 -26.57 -27.59
CA LEU A 20 -0.20 -26.96 -27.65
C LEU A 20 -0.33 -28.47 -27.92
N ARG A 21 0.46 -29.02 -28.85
CA ARG A 21 0.51 -30.46 -29.10
C ARG A 21 1.05 -31.28 -27.93
N TYR A 22 1.99 -30.73 -27.17
CA TYR A 22 2.58 -31.40 -26.02
C TYR A 22 1.58 -31.50 -24.85
N PHE A 23 0.81 -30.45 -24.60
CA PHE A 23 -0.14 -30.38 -23.48
C PHE A 23 -1.58 -30.80 -23.84
N ALA A 24 -1.94 -30.86 -25.12
CA ALA A 24 -3.29 -31.24 -25.53
C ALA A 24 -3.52 -32.75 -25.40
N GLY A 25 -4.60 -33.11 -24.68
CA GLY A 25 -5.13 -34.47 -24.71
C GLY A 25 -5.80 -34.79 -26.06
N PRO A 26 -5.85 -36.07 -26.48
CA PRO A 26 -6.39 -36.48 -27.78
C PRO A 26 -7.90 -36.23 -27.94
N THR A 27 -8.61 -35.92 -26.87
CA THR A 27 -10.07 -35.68 -26.84
C THR A 27 -10.46 -34.22 -26.64
N VAL A 28 -9.50 -33.28 -26.62
CA VAL A 28 -9.79 -31.86 -26.39
C VAL A 28 -10.46 -31.23 -27.61
N PRO A 29 -11.58 -30.50 -27.45
CA PRO A 29 -12.27 -29.89 -28.56
C PRO A 29 -11.47 -28.74 -29.20
N HIS A 30 -11.57 -28.59 -30.52
CA HIS A 30 -10.76 -27.65 -31.30
C HIS A 30 -10.94 -26.17 -30.91
N HIS A 31 -12.12 -25.77 -30.40
CA HIS A 31 -12.36 -24.39 -29.98
C HIS A 31 -11.57 -24.02 -28.70
N VAL A 32 -11.45 -24.95 -27.74
CA VAL A 32 -10.61 -24.76 -26.54
C VAL A 32 -9.15 -24.61 -26.96
N LEU A 33 -8.68 -25.49 -27.84
CA LEU A 33 -7.32 -25.43 -28.39
C LEU A 33 -7.04 -24.11 -29.12
N ALA A 34 -8.01 -23.59 -29.88
CA ALA A 34 -7.87 -22.31 -30.57
C ALA A 34 -7.78 -21.14 -29.58
N VAL A 35 -8.62 -21.12 -28.53
CA VAL A 35 -8.59 -20.07 -27.50
C VAL A 35 -7.28 -20.10 -26.72
N VAL A 36 -6.85 -21.27 -26.25
CA VAL A 36 -5.59 -21.42 -25.50
C VAL A 36 -4.38 -21.10 -26.38
N GLY A 37 -4.36 -21.60 -27.62
CA GLY A 37 -3.30 -21.29 -28.56
C GLY A 37 -3.22 -19.79 -28.86
N TYR A 38 -4.37 -19.13 -29.03
CA TYR A 38 -4.40 -17.68 -29.23
C TYR A 38 -3.94 -16.91 -27.98
N ALA A 39 -4.32 -17.35 -26.78
CA ALA A 39 -3.82 -16.76 -25.54
C ALA A 39 -2.30 -16.87 -25.43
N TRP A 40 -1.72 -18.01 -25.78
CA TRP A 40 -0.26 -18.18 -25.79
C TRP A 40 0.44 -17.38 -26.88
N LEU A 41 -0.17 -17.23 -28.07
CA LEU A 41 0.34 -16.32 -29.10
C LEU A 41 0.34 -14.87 -28.60
N CYS A 42 -0.70 -14.46 -27.89
CA CYS A 42 -0.79 -13.13 -27.31
C CYS A 42 0.29 -12.93 -26.23
N SER A 43 0.48 -13.92 -25.35
CA SER A 43 1.55 -13.91 -24.34
C SER A 43 2.95 -13.94 -24.94
N LEU A 44 3.18 -14.57 -26.09
CA LEU A 44 4.50 -14.60 -26.76
C LEU A 44 4.69 -13.47 -27.78
N SER A 45 3.69 -12.61 -27.98
CA SER A 45 3.75 -11.50 -28.93
C SER A 45 4.91 -10.52 -28.62
N PHE A 46 5.33 -10.40 -27.36
CA PHE A 46 6.46 -9.55 -26.97
C PHE A 46 7.77 -9.94 -27.67
N VAL A 47 7.95 -11.22 -28.04
CA VAL A 47 9.15 -11.69 -28.77
C VAL A 47 9.29 -10.97 -30.11
N VAL A 48 8.17 -10.62 -30.74
CA VAL A 48 8.13 -9.88 -32.00
C VAL A 48 8.02 -8.37 -31.73
N LEU A 49 7.17 -7.95 -30.79
CA LEU A 49 6.89 -6.54 -30.55
C LEU A 49 8.06 -5.77 -29.95
N VAL A 50 8.84 -6.37 -29.03
CA VAL A 50 9.94 -5.68 -28.35
C VAL A 50 11.08 -5.32 -29.32
N PRO A 51 11.61 -6.25 -30.14
CA PRO A 51 12.65 -5.90 -31.10
C PRO A 51 12.17 -4.91 -32.17
N THR A 52 10.90 -5.00 -32.55
CA THR A 52 10.27 -4.05 -33.47
C THR A 52 10.20 -2.65 -32.88
N ASP A 53 9.82 -2.52 -31.61
CA ASP A 53 9.72 -1.24 -30.92
C ASP A 53 11.09 -0.55 -30.79
N ILE A 54 12.12 -1.32 -30.36
CA ILE A 54 13.51 -0.84 -30.30
C ILE A 54 13.99 -0.39 -31.67
N TRP A 55 13.71 -1.16 -32.73
CA TRP A 55 14.08 -0.79 -34.08
C TRP A 55 13.40 0.51 -34.54
N THR A 56 12.11 0.68 -34.26
CA THR A 56 11.39 1.91 -34.62
C THR A 56 11.88 3.13 -33.85
N ALA A 57 12.26 2.95 -32.58
CA ALA A 57 12.85 4.01 -31.77
C ALA A 57 14.22 4.45 -32.30
N ILE A 58 15.09 3.51 -32.66
CA ILE A 58 16.44 3.80 -33.21
C ILE A 58 16.34 4.41 -34.61
N SER A 59 15.41 3.94 -35.44
CA SER A 59 15.27 4.39 -36.84
C SER A 59 14.62 5.78 -36.96
N GLY A 60 14.20 6.40 -35.86
CA GLY A 60 13.51 7.71 -35.86
C GLY A 60 12.17 7.71 -36.59
N ASN A 61 11.66 6.54 -36.98
CA ASN A 61 10.45 6.39 -37.77
C ASN A 61 9.28 6.18 -36.83
N GLN A 62 8.69 7.28 -36.37
CA GLN A 62 7.55 7.32 -35.46
C GLN A 62 6.25 6.88 -36.19
N LYS A 63 6.24 5.70 -36.80
CA LYS A 63 5.01 5.13 -37.36
C LYS A 63 4.15 4.59 -36.21
N SER A 64 2.91 5.03 -36.16
CA SER A 64 1.85 4.61 -35.23
C SER A 64 1.58 3.11 -35.22
N ASP A 65 2.09 2.37 -36.20
CA ASP A 65 1.82 0.94 -36.40
C ASP A 65 2.23 0.10 -35.19
N VAL A 66 3.36 0.38 -34.54
CA VAL A 66 3.85 -0.41 -33.39
C VAL A 66 2.97 -0.21 -32.15
N GLY A 67 2.52 1.02 -31.91
CA GLY A 67 1.59 1.33 -30.82
C GLY A 67 0.23 0.66 -30.99
N PHE A 68 -0.25 0.54 -32.22
CA PHE A 68 -1.46 -0.23 -32.53
C PHE A 68 -1.29 -1.71 -32.18
N PHE A 69 -0.17 -2.34 -32.54
CA PHE A 69 0.06 -3.75 -32.22
C PHE A 69 0.20 -4.02 -30.71
N TRP A 70 0.83 -3.11 -29.96
CA TRP A 70 0.86 -3.17 -28.49
C TRP A 70 -0.54 -3.05 -27.89
N SER A 71 -1.32 -2.08 -28.37
CA SER A 71 -2.70 -1.89 -27.92
C SER A 71 -3.54 -3.13 -28.23
N TRP A 72 -3.41 -3.69 -29.43
CA TRP A 72 -4.11 -4.90 -29.85
C TRP A 72 -3.77 -6.11 -28.97
N SER A 73 -2.48 -6.35 -28.72
CA SER A 73 -2.04 -7.44 -27.83
C SER A 73 -2.56 -7.28 -26.41
N TYR A 74 -2.51 -6.05 -25.88
CA TYR A 74 -3.04 -5.73 -24.56
C TYR A 74 -4.55 -5.98 -24.47
N TRP A 75 -5.34 -5.38 -25.36
CA TRP A 75 -6.80 -5.51 -25.35
C TRP A 75 -7.23 -6.96 -25.62
N SER A 76 -6.52 -7.67 -26.49
CA SER A 76 -6.78 -9.09 -26.74
C SER A 76 -6.58 -9.94 -25.48
N THR A 77 -5.45 -9.77 -24.79
CA THR A 77 -5.17 -10.47 -23.51
C THR A 77 -6.22 -10.14 -22.46
N PHE A 78 -6.61 -8.87 -22.37
CA PHE A 78 -7.64 -8.43 -21.44
C PHE A 78 -8.99 -9.09 -21.73
N THR A 79 -9.45 -9.07 -22.98
CA THR A 79 -10.71 -9.71 -23.37
C THR A 79 -10.69 -11.23 -23.20
N LEU A 80 -9.54 -11.87 -23.44
CA LEU A 80 -9.35 -13.30 -23.17
C LEU A 80 -9.54 -13.61 -21.68
N ALA A 81 -8.87 -12.86 -20.80
CA ALA A 81 -8.88 -13.11 -19.37
C ALA A 81 -10.24 -12.80 -18.72
N TRP A 82 -10.87 -11.69 -19.11
CA TRP A 82 -12.09 -11.20 -18.47
C TRP A 82 -13.39 -11.67 -19.11
N SER A 83 -13.35 -12.12 -20.37
CA SER A 83 -14.55 -12.58 -21.06
C SER A 83 -14.41 -14.04 -21.47
N ILE A 84 -13.43 -14.36 -22.30
CA ILE A 84 -13.41 -15.64 -23.02
C ILE A 84 -13.12 -16.82 -22.07
N VAL A 85 -12.11 -16.72 -21.22
CA VAL A 85 -11.74 -17.81 -20.28
C VAL A 85 -12.87 -18.12 -19.29
N PRO A 86 -13.48 -17.13 -18.60
CA PRO A 86 -14.60 -17.39 -17.71
C PRO A 86 -15.84 -17.95 -18.44
N THR A 87 -16.11 -17.49 -19.67
CA THR A 87 -17.20 -18.08 -20.47
C THR A 87 -16.91 -19.52 -20.91
N LEU A 88 -15.65 -19.87 -21.13
CA LEU A 88 -15.25 -21.23 -21.50
C LEU A 88 -15.40 -22.18 -20.30
N GLN A 89 -14.98 -21.74 -19.11
CA GLN A 89 -15.19 -22.47 -17.85
C GLN A 89 -16.68 -22.69 -17.58
N GLY A 90 -17.50 -21.64 -17.65
CA GLY A 90 -18.95 -21.76 -17.46
C GLY A 90 -19.66 -22.58 -18.54
N TYR A 91 -19.07 -22.70 -19.73
CA TYR A 91 -19.58 -23.53 -20.83
C TYR A 91 -19.33 -25.01 -20.56
N GLU A 92 -18.13 -25.36 -20.10
CA GLU A 92 -17.78 -26.74 -19.71
C GLU A 92 -18.60 -27.20 -18.50
N ASP A 93 -18.81 -26.32 -17.51
CA ASP A 93 -19.64 -26.61 -16.32
C ASP A 93 -21.14 -26.74 -16.63
N SER A 94 -21.59 -26.22 -17.78
CA SER A 94 -23.00 -26.33 -18.19
C SER A 94 -23.25 -27.71 -18.83
N GLY A 95 -24.13 -28.51 -18.22
CA GLY A 95 -24.50 -29.85 -18.70
C GLY A 95 -25.57 -29.89 -19.80
N ASP A 96 -25.92 -28.76 -20.42
CA ASP A 96 -27.00 -28.71 -21.44
C ASP A 96 -26.58 -29.43 -22.74
N PHE A 97 -27.54 -30.06 -23.43
CA PHE A 97 -27.25 -30.89 -24.60
C PHE A 97 -27.03 -30.09 -25.90
N THR A 98 -27.48 -28.82 -25.96
CA THR A 98 -27.41 -27.97 -27.17
C THR A 98 -26.32 -26.90 -27.06
N PHE A 99 -25.43 -26.79 -28.06
CA PHE A 99 -24.32 -25.81 -28.09
C PHE A 99 -24.77 -24.36 -27.83
N LYS A 100 -25.88 -23.94 -28.43
CA LYS A 100 -26.42 -22.57 -28.30
C LYS A 100 -26.94 -22.28 -26.89
N GLU A 101 -27.54 -23.28 -26.24
CA GLU A 101 -28.10 -23.15 -24.90
C GLU A 101 -27.00 -23.09 -23.85
N ARG A 102 -25.98 -23.95 -23.97
CA ARG A 102 -24.77 -23.92 -23.13
C ARG A 102 -24.06 -22.56 -23.17
N LEU A 103 -23.85 -22.00 -24.37
CA LEU A 103 -23.19 -20.70 -24.52
C LEU A 103 -24.01 -19.57 -23.89
N LYS A 104 -25.33 -19.55 -24.12
CA LYS A 104 -26.23 -18.56 -23.53
C LYS A 104 -26.23 -18.65 -22.01
N THR A 105 -26.32 -19.85 -21.45
CA THR A 105 -26.32 -20.11 -20.01
C THR A 105 -24.99 -19.71 -19.38
N SER A 106 -23.86 -20.03 -20.01
CA SER A 106 -22.52 -19.64 -19.52
C SER A 106 -22.33 -18.12 -19.51
N VAL A 107 -22.64 -17.45 -20.62
CA VAL A 107 -22.52 -15.98 -20.72
C VAL A 107 -23.42 -15.29 -19.70
N HIS A 108 -24.65 -15.77 -19.50
CA HIS A 108 -25.57 -15.20 -18.53
C HIS A 108 -25.07 -15.34 -17.09
N LYS A 109 -24.56 -16.51 -16.71
CA LYS A 109 -23.96 -16.73 -15.37
C LYS A 109 -22.75 -15.82 -15.14
N ASN A 110 -21.85 -15.75 -16.12
CA ASN A 110 -20.65 -14.93 -16.04
C ASN A 110 -20.98 -13.42 -15.96
N MET A 111 -21.94 -12.96 -16.77
CA MET A 111 -22.40 -11.57 -16.75
C MET A 111 -23.10 -11.20 -15.43
N THR A 112 -23.82 -12.14 -14.83
CA THR A 112 -24.44 -11.95 -13.51
C THR A 112 -23.38 -11.81 -12.42
N TYR A 113 -22.33 -12.64 -12.44
CA TYR A 113 -21.19 -12.52 -11.52
C TYR A 113 -20.53 -11.13 -11.60
N TYR A 114 -20.23 -10.66 -12.83
CA TYR A 114 -19.66 -9.33 -13.02
C TYR A 114 -20.60 -8.20 -12.59
N ALA A 115 -21.91 -8.34 -12.80
CA ALA A 115 -22.88 -7.35 -12.33
C ALA A 115 -22.88 -7.23 -10.80
N ILE A 116 -22.81 -8.36 -10.08
CA ILE A 116 -22.75 -8.38 -8.62
C ILE A 116 -21.46 -7.75 -8.13
N VAL A 117 -20.30 -8.22 -8.60
CA VAL A 117 -18.98 -7.67 -8.20
C VAL A 117 -18.89 -6.18 -8.53
N GLY A 118 -19.37 -5.77 -9.72
CA GLY A 118 -19.42 -4.38 -10.14
C GLY A 118 -20.31 -3.52 -9.23
N SER A 119 -21.48 -4.03 -8.82
CA SER A 119 -22.39 -3.33 -7.91
C SER A 119 -21.77 -3.12 -6.52
N ILE A 120 -21.09 -4.14 -5.97
CA ILE A 120 -20.39 -4.06 -4.69
C ILE A 120 -19.24 -3.06 -4.76
N GLY A 121 -18.44 -3.11 -5.84
CA GLY A 121 -17.34 -2.17 -6.06
C GLY A 121 -17.82 -0.73 -6.19
N LEU A 122 -18.92 -0.50 -6.92
CA LEU A 122 -19.52 0.82 -7.09
C LEU A 122 -20.06 1.35 -5.75
N PHE A 123 -20.73 0.50 -4.97
CA PHE A 123 -21.20 0.87 -3.63
C PHE A 123 -20.04 1.24 -2.71
N GLY A 124 -18.96 0.45 -2.71
CA GLY A 124 -17.74 0.75 -1.96
C GLY A 124 -17.09 2.08 -2.38
N LEU A 125 -17.06 2.37 -3.69
CA LEU A 125 -16.52 3.63 -4.21
C LEU A 125 -17.37 4.84 -3.81
N VAL A 126 -18.69 4.72 -3.85
CA VAL A 126 -19.61 5.75 -3.38
C VAL A 126 -19.40 6.01 -1.89
N LEU A 127 -19.30 4.97 -1.07
CA LEU A 127 -18.99 5.11 0.36
C LEU A 127 -17.64 5.80 0.60
N LEU A 128 -16.62 5.46 -0.18
CA LEU A 128 -15.29 6.10 -0.08
C LEU A 128 -15.37 7.59 -0.42
N ILE A 129 -16.13 7.98 -1.46
CA ILE A 129 -16.33 9.39 -1.82
C ILE A 129 -17.06 10.14 -0.71
N ILE A 130 -18.12 9.57 -0.14
CA ILE A 130 -18.87 10.17 0.98
C ILE A 130 -17.93 10.36 2.18
N MET A 131 -17.23 9.30 2.60
CA MET A 131 -16.29 9.35 3.71
C MET A 131 -15.21 10.41 3.48
N ARG A 132 -14.67 10.50 2.26
CA ARG A 132 -13.66 11.50 1.91
C ARG A 132 -14.22 12.92 1.99
N HIS A 133 -15.45 13.14 1.54
CA HIS A 133 -16.11 14.45 1.60
C HIS A 133 -16.30 14.92 3.06
N ASP A 134 -16.83 14.06 3.92
CA ASP A 134 -17.08 14.37 5.33
C ASP A 134 -15.79 14.67 6.10
N TRP A 135 -14.69 13.97 5.77
CA TRP A 135 -13.37 14.25 6.33
C TRP A 135 -12.82 15.63 5.93
N TYR A 136 -13.05 16.09 4.69
CA TYR A 136 -12.61 17.43 4.28
C TYR A 136 -13.42 18.53 4.96
N ASP A 137 -14.73 18.37 5.09
CA ASP A 137 -15.60 19.38 5.73
C ASP A 137 -15.31 19.54 7.23
N LEU A 138 -15.09 18.42 7.95
CA LEU A 138 -14.75 18.46 9.38
C LEU A 138 -13.37 19.09 9.63
N ASN A 139 -12.41 18.82 8.74
CA ASN A 139 -11.05 19.32 8.87
C ASN A 139 -10.92 20.81 8.51
N LEU A 140 -11.69 21.32 7.53
CA LEU A 140 -11.64 22.74 7.16
C LEU A 140 -12.17 23.66 8.27
N HIS A 141 -13.25 23.26 8.94
CA HIS A 141 -13.88 24.09 9.96
C HIS A 141 -13.09 24.16 11.27
N HIS A 142 -12.45 23.07 11.68
CA HIS A 142 -11.67 23.03 12.92
C HIS A 142 -10.25 23.59 12.75
N GLN A 143 -9.63 23.42 11.57
CA GLN A 143 -8.25 23.80 11.34
C GLN A 143 -8.10 25.30 10.99
N SER A 144 -9.06 25.96 10.33
CA SER A 144 -8.84 27.34 9.86
C SER A 144 -8.72 28.39 10.98
N THR A 145 -9.54 28.30 12.03
CA THR A 145 -9.56 29.27 13.14
C THR A 145 -8.50 28.96 14.21
N MET A 146 -8.30 27.68 14.53
CA MET A 146 -7.33 27.25 15.54
C MET A 146 -5.89 27.30 15.01
N PHE A 147 -5.66 26.87 13.76
CA PHE A 147 -4.31 26.74 13.21
C PHE A 147 -3.68 28.09 12.87
N LEU A 148 -4.45 29.13 12.53
CA LEU A 148 -3.90 30.45 12.23
C LEU A 148 -3.37 31.15 13.50
N HIS A 149 -4.14 31.12 14.59
CA HIS A 149 -3.68 31.61 15.90
C HIS A 149 -2.53 30.77 16.46
N LEU A 150 -2.62 29.44 16.34
CA LEU A 150 -1.61 28.52 16.86
C LEU A 150 -0.30 28.63 16.07
N ARG A 151 -0.35 28.76 14.73
CA ARG A 151 0.82 28.87 13.86
C ARG A 151 1.53 30.21 14.02
N LEU A 152 0.80 31.31 14.20
CA LEU A 152 1.39 32.62 14.51
C LEU A 152 2.08 32.60 15.89
N LYS A 153 1.42 32.03 16.92
CA LYS A 153 2.01 31.87 18.27
C LYS A 153 3.28 30.98 18.24
N PHE A 154 3.26 29.83 17.54
CA PHE A 154 4.43 28.94 17.44
C PHE A 154 5.59 29.53 16.64
N SER A 155 5.31 30.28 15.57
CA SER A 155 6.37 30.95 14.80
C SER A 155 7.08 32.00 15.65
N LEU A 156 6.33 32.76 16.47
CA LEU A 156 6.89 33.76 17.37
C LEU A 156 7.78 33.10 18.44
N ILE A 157 7.31 32.01 19.07
CA ILE A 157 8.07 31.27 20.09
C ILE A 157 9.35 30.69 19.49
N LYS A 158 9.29 30.08 18.31
CA LYS A 158 10.48 29.50 17.66
C LYS A 158 11.52 30.56 17.29
N VAL A 159 11.07 31.71 16.80
CA VAL A 159 11.99 32.82 16.48
C VAL A 159 12.63 33.37 17.76
N VAL A 160 11.84 33.63 18.80
CA VAL A 160 12.34 34.12 20.10
C VAL A 160 13.29 33.10 20.74
N GLN A 161 12.94 31.82 20.76
CA GLN A 161 13.77 30.75 21.34
C GLN A 161 15.04 30.49 20.53
N ALA A 162 14.98 30.54 19.20
CA ALA A 162 16.16 30.43 18.35
C ALA A 162 17.11 31.63 18.53
N THR A 163 16.57 32.84 18.69
CA THR A 163 17.37 34.04 18.98
C THR A 163 17.94 34.03 20.40
N SER A 164 17.22 33.51 21.39
CA SER A 164 17.70 33.34 22.79
C SER A 164 18.82 32.30 22.85
N SER A 165 18.65 31.16 22.15
CA SER A 165 19.62 30.06 22.11
C SER A 165 20.93 30.41 21.41
N GLN A 166 20.95 31.41 20.52
CA GLN A 166 22.18 31.85 19.85
C GLN A 166 22.97 32.90 20.65
N MET A 167 22.43 33.41 21.76
CA MET A 167 23.03 34.50 22.52
C MET A 167 23.80 34.02 23.74
N SER A 168 25.08 34.38 23.83
CA SER A 168 25.98 33.93 24.90
C SER A 168 25.57 34.47 26.29
N LYS A 169 25.88 33.68 27.34
CA LYS A 169 26.00 34.04 28.78
C LYS A 169 26.16 35.53 29.09
N ARG A 170 27.09 36.15 28.37
CA ARG A 170 27.79 37.40 28.72
C ARG A 170 27.48 38.56 27.79
N ASP A 171 26.46 38.41 26.94
CA ASP A 171 26.11 39.41 25.93
C ASP A 171 25.38 40.62 26.57
N PRO A 172 25.81 41.88 26.30
CA PRO A 172 25.18 43.09 26.85
C PRO A 172 23.69 43.27 26.52
N LEU A 173 23.14 42.55 25.53
CA LEU A 173 21.72 42.61 25.15
C LEU A 173 20.81 41.64 25.93
N ARG A 174 21.38 40.75 26.76
CA ARG A 174 20.66 39.74 27.54
C ARG A 174 19.49 40.27 28.39
N PRO A 175 19.60 41.40 29.10
CA PRO A 175 18.50 41.90 29.95
C PRO A 175 17.22 42.24 29.18
N ARG A 176 17.34 42.59 27.89
CA ARG A 176 16.16 42.84 27.04
C ARG A 176 15.49 41.56 26.61
N MET A 177 16.26 40.50 26.37
CA MET A 177 15.73 39.18 26.03
C MET A 177 15.00 38.57 27.23
N ASP A 178 15.55 38.72 28.45
CA ASP A 178 14.90 38.26 29.68
C ASP A 178 13.53 38.94 29.92
N THR A 179 13.39 40.19 29.48
CA THR A 179 12.10 40.91 29.53
C THR A 179 11.08 40.33 28.54
N ILE A 180 11.53 39.99 27.33
CA ILE A 180 10.70 39.35 26.29
C ILE A 180 10.28 37.94 26.74
N ASP A 181 11.20 37.19 27.35
CA ASP A 181 10.91 35.85 27.88
C ASP A 181 9.89 35.90 29.04
N ASN A 182 9.95 36.91 29.91
CA ASN A 182 8.95 37.10 30.97
C ASN A 182 7.57 37.48 30.41
N MET A 183 7.52 38.34 29.38
CA MET A 183 6.25 38.66 28.68
C MET A 183 5.67 37.42 27.96
N LEU A 184 6.52 36.59 27.37
CA LEU A 184 6.12 35.35 26.70
C LEU A 184 5.62 34.31 27.73
N ALA A 185 6.24 34.23 28.90
CA ALA A 185 5.77 33.40 30.01
C ALA A 185 4.40 33.84 30.53
N GLN A 186 4.15 35.15 30.65
CA GLN A 186 2.83 35.68 31.04
C GLN A 186 1.75 35.34 30.00
N MET A 187 2.06 35.40 28.71
CA MET A 187 1.11 34.98 27.65
C MET A 187 0.83 33.47 27.64
N LEU A 188 1.79 32.65 28.08
CA LEU A 188 1.64 31.18 28.19
C LEU A 188 0.81 30.77 29.42
N ILE A 189 0.88 31.53 30.52
CA ILE A 189 0.10 31.26 31.76
C ILE A 189 -1.40 31.49 31.55
N GLY A 190 -1.79 32.37 30.62
CA GLY A 190 -3.20 32.70 30.35
C GLY A 190 -4.02 31.62 29.62
N ASP A 191 -3.39 30.65 28.95
CA ASP A 191 -4.06 29.60 28.17
C ASP A 191 -3.67 28.18 28.67
N PRO A 192 -4.49 27.52 29.52
CA PRO A 192 -4.15 26.22 30.14
C PRO A 192 -4.05 25.04 29.15
N LEU A 193 -4.50 25.20 27.91
CA LEU A 193 -4.48 24.15 26.88
C LEU A 193 -3.11 24.02 26.19
N PHE A 194 -2.19 24.95 26.47
CA PHE A 194 -0.84 24.95 25.93
C PHE A 194 0.10 24.13 26.83
N LYS A 195 0.20 22.83 26.57
CA LYS A 195 1.37 22.05 27.00
C LYS A 195 2.40 22.16 25.87
N PRO A 196 3.52 22.86 26.04
CA PRO A 196 4.55 22.87 25.00
C PRO A 196 4.93 21.42 24.73
N SER A 197 4.60 20.93 23.53
CA SER A 197 4.96 19.58 23.09
C SER A 197 6.43 19.57 22.67
N GLY A 198 7.28 19.97 23.60
CA GLY A 198 8.70 19.68 23.64
C GLY A 198 8.91 19.27 25.08
N GLY A 199 9.37 18.02 25.29
CA GLY A 199 9.73 17.55 26.63
C GLY A 199 10.58 18.60 27.33
N LYS A 200 10.47 18.69 28.66
CA LYS A 200 11.20 19.65 29.50
C LYS A 200 12.69 19.54 29.20
N LEU A 201 13.13 20.30 28.21
CA LEU A 201 14.49 20.30 27.69
C LEU A 201 15.32 20.86 28.82
N GLY A 202 16.23 20.05 29.35
CA GLY A 202 17.03 20.46 30.50
C GLY A 202 17.80 21.73 30.14
N GLU A 203 18.01 22.62 31.10
CA GLU A 203 18.82 23.85 30.90
C GLU A 203 20.23 23.59 30.33
N ASN A 204 20.67 22.32 30.32
CA ASN A 204 21.97 21.87 29.86
C ASN A 204 21.95 21.12 28.51
N ASP A 205 20.79 20.91 27.88
CA ASP A 205 20.66 20.05 26.68
C ASP A 205 21.22 20.70 25.38
N MET A 206 21.56 21.98 25.41
CA MET A 206 22.13 22.71 24.26
C MET A 206 23.56 23.23 24.51
N ASP A 207 24.18 22.89 25.65
CA ASP A 207 25.60 23.18 25.88
C ASP A 207 26.42 22.18 25.03
N TYR A 208 26.88 22.62 23.86
CA TYR A 208 27.74 21.84 22.97
C TYR A 208 29.18 21.65 23.49
N ASP A 209 29.47 22.03 24.73
CA ASP A 209 30.75 21.76 25.38
C ASP A 209 30.79 20.31 25.89
N THR A 210 31.34 19.43 25.07
CA THR A 210 31.60 18.02 25.39
C THR A 210 32.62 17.87 26.52
N ASP A 211 32.16 17.78 27.77
CA ASP A 211 32.98 17.35 28.93
C ASP A 211 32.75 15.85 29.23
N GLU A 212 33.82 15.08 29.46
CA GLU A 212 33.80 13.60 29.60
C GLU A 212 32.81 13.10 30.67
N LYS A 213 32.58 13.90 31.72
CA LYS A 213 31.68 13.55 32.82
C LYS A 213 30.22 13.46 32.38
N THR A 214 29.81 14.26 31.40
CA THR A 214 28.43 14.26 30.86
C THR A 214 28.15 13.01 30.03
N MET A 215 29.15 12.54 29.27
CA MET A 215 29.06 11.32 28.48
C MET A 215 28.85 10.08 29.36
N ALA A 216 29.54 10.02 30.51
CA ALA A 216 29.39 8.93 31.48
C ALA A 216 28.00 8.91 32.14
N THR A 217 27.40 10.08 32.40
CA THR A 217 26.04 10.16 32.95
C THR A 217 24.98 9.69 31.96
N LEU A 218 25.13 10.05 30.68
CA LEU A 218 24.23 9.63 29.62
C LEU A 218 24.25 8.11 29.43
N GLN A 219 25.45 7.51 29.40
CA GLN A 219 25.61 6.05 29.31
C GLN A 219 24.94 5.30 30.47
N ARG A 220 25.02 5.84 31.70
CA ARG A 220 24.34 5.26 32.87
C ARG A 220 22.82 5.32 32.75
N GLN A 221 22.27 6.42 32.26
CA GLN A 221 20.83 6.57 32.06
C GLN A 221 20.31 5.62 30.97
N LEU A 222 21.04 5.50 29.86
CA LEU A 222 20.68 4.62 28.76
C LEU A 222 20.69 3.15 29.21
N ARG A 223 21.67 2.75 30.03
CA ARG A 223 21.70 1.40 30.62
C ARG A 223 20.50 1.11 31.51
N ARG A 224 20.11 2.04 32.38
CA ARG A 224 18.91 1.90 33.24
C ARG A 224 17.61 1.79 32.44
N ALA A 225 17.45 2.65 31.43
CA ALA A 225 16.27 2.61 30.56
C ALA A 225 16.17 1.26 29.80
N HIS A 226 17.31 0.70 29.39
CA HIS A 226 17.35 -0.60 28.74
C HIS A 226 16.94 -1.74 29.67
N GLU A 227 17.45 -1.74 30.90
CA GLU A 227 17.09 -2.74 31.92
C GLU A 227 15.59 -2.68 32.29
N GLU A 228 15.03 -1.47 32.43
CA GLU A 228 13.60 -1.29 32.69
C GLU A 228 12.70 -1.81 31.55
N TYR A 229 13.13 -1.61 30.30
CA TYR A 229 12.42 -2.15 29.14
C TYR A 229 12.38 -3.69 29.18
N TYR A 230 13.53 -4.33 29.45
CA TYR A 230 13.59 -5.78 29.53
C TYR A 230 12.75 -6.34 30.68
N ARG A 231 12.71 -5.66 31.84
CA ARG A 231 11.86 -6.07 32.97
C ARG A 231 10.37 -5.99 32.63
N ARG A 232 9.92 -4.91 31.99
CA ARG A 232 8.52 -4.80 31.54
C ARG A 232 8.17 -5.86 30.49
N LYS A 233 9.10 -6.16 29.58
CA LYS A 233 8.91 -7.22 28.58
C LYS A 233 8.72 -8.60 29.22
N SER A 234 9.47 -8.93 30.27
CA SER A 234 9.30 -10.20 30.98
C SER A 234 7.96 -10.27 31.71
N GLU A 235 7.57 -9.20 32.40
CA GLU A 235 6.27 -9.13 33.09
C GLU A 235 5.11 -9.33 32.10
N TYR A 236 5.15 -8.65 30.95
CA TYR A 236 4.16 -8.83 29.90
C TYR A 236 4.10 -10.27 29.36
N MET A 237 5.27 -10.89 29.12
CA MET A 237 5.33 -12.27 28.64
C MET A 237 4.70 -13.25 29.63
N THR A 238 4.90 -13.04 30.93
CA THR A 238 4.30 -13.88 31.98
C THR A 238 2.77 -13.80 31.94
N TYR A 239 2.19 -12.60 31.86
CA TYR A 239 0.73 -12.46 31.80
C TYR A 239 0.12 -13.09 30.54
N VAL A 240 0.80 -12.98 29.39
CA VAL A 240 0.33 -13.60 28.15
C VAL A 240 0.38 -15.13 28.23
N MET A 241 1.44 -15.69 28.82
CA MET A 241 1.55 -17.14 29.02
C MET A 241 0.47 -17.67 29.95
N GLU A 242 0.19 -16.99 31.06
CA GLU A 242 -0.86 -17.37 32.01
C GLU A 242 -2.25 -17.35 31.34
N ALA A 243 -2.53 -16.34 30.52
CA ALA A 243 -3.78 -16.27 29.76
C ALA A 243 -3.94 -17.44 28.77
N LEU A 244 -2.87 -17.83 28.09
CA LEU A 244 -2.88 -18.97 27.16
C LEU A 244 -3.09 -20.31 27.89
N GLU A 245 -2.43 -20.51 29.03
CA GLU A 245 -2.64 -21.71 29.85
C GLU A 245 -4.09 -21.80 30.36
N LEU A 246 -4.67 -20.68 30.79
CA LEU A 246 -6.06 -20.62 31.23
C LEU A 246 -7.01 -21.00 30.08
N GLU A 247 -6.77 -20.48 28.88
CA GLU A 247 -7.55 -20.80 27.68
C GLU A 247 -7.49 -22.30 27.35
N ASP A 248 -6.30 -22.91 27.41
CA ASP A 248 -6.14 -24.34 27.17
C ASP A 248 -6.81 -25.21 28.26
N THR A 249 -6.80 -24.77 29.53
CA THR A 249 -7.52 -25.49 30.59
C THR A 249 -9.04 -25.45 30.42
N ILE A 250 -9.60 -24.30 30.04
CA ILE A 250 -11.05 -24.17 29.77
C ILE A 250 -11.44 -25.04 28.59
N ARG A 251 -10.67 -25.01 27.49
CA ARG A 251 -10.92 -25.83 26.29
C ARG A 251 -10.89 -27.33 26.59
N ASN A 252 -10.00 -27.77 27.48
CA ASN A 252 -9.94 -29.17 27.95
C ASN A 252 -11.13 -29.56 28.84
N LEU A 253 -11.66 -28.63 29.65
CA LEU A 253 -12.87 -28.88 30.46
C LEU A 253 -14.12 -29.00 29.57
N GLU A 254 -14.28 -28.12 28.58
CA GLU A 254 -15.39 -28.18 27.62
C GLU A 254 -15.40 -29.50 26.81
N GLN A 255 -14.24 -30.03 26.45
CA GLN A 255 -14.13 -31.32 25.75
C GLN A 255 -14.41 -32.54 26.64
N ARG A 256 -14.39 -32.40 27.98
CA ARG A 256 -14.63 -33.50 28.93
C ARG A 256 -16.11 -33.69 29.27
N ASP A 257 -16.95 -32.69 29.02
CA ASP A 257 -18.40 -32.70 29.26
C ASP A 257 -19.33 -33.40 28.20
N PRO A 258 -18.87 -34.17 27.19
CA PRO A 258 -19.79 -34.93 26.33
C PRO A 258 -20.34 -36.24 26.94
N ASN A 259 -19.78 -36.75 28.04
CA ASN A 259 -20.11 -38.09 28.60
C ASN A 259 -20.43 -38.09 30.11
N GLY A 260 -20.87 -36.95 30.67
CA GLY A 260 -21.43 -36.91 32.02
C GLY A 260 -22.88 -37.43 32.03
N TRP A 261 -23.17 -38.38 32.90
CA TRP A 261 -24.52 -38.78 33.30
C TRP A 261 -25.42 -37.59 33.66
#